data_AF-A0A963QT48-F1
#
_entry.id   AF-A0A963QT48-F1
#
_cell.length_a   1.000
_cell.length_b   1.000
_cell.length_c   1.000
_cell.angle_alpha   90.00
_cell.angle_beta   90.00
_cell.angle_gamma   90.00
#
_symmetry.space_group_name_H-M   'P 1'
#
loop_
_entity.id
_entity.type
_entity.pdbx_description
1 polymer ?
#
loop_
_entity_poly.entity_id
_entity_poly.type
_entity_poly.pdbx_seq_one_letter_code
_entity_poly.pdbx_strand_id
1 'polypeptide(L)'
;MQNRKRIKLDPVPFNEEEKDMIDDFEKGLDEGTLVSELTGERRAKIEASARVTMNPPKTQITTRLAKRDLSRLKSRALALGIPYQTLLASIVHQYVEGMLVEKK
;
A
#
# COMPACT_ATOMS: atom_id res chain seq x y z
N MET A 1 -21.89 -13.33 23.37
CA MET A 1 -21.58 -14.25 22.25
C MET A 1 -21.25 -13.41 21.02
N GLN A 2 -19.97 -13.17 20.72
CA GLN A 2 -19.59 -12.37 19.54
C GLN A 2 -19.20 -13.30 18.39
N ASN A 3 -20.00 -13.25 17.32
CA ASN A 3 -19.79 -13.97 16.06
C ASN A 3 -18.48 -13.53 15.38
N ARG A 4 -17.44 -14.38 15.41
CA ARG A 4 -16.27 -14.23 14.53
C ARG A 4 -16.65 -14.78 13.15
N LYS A 5 -16.97 -13.90 12.20
CA LYS A 5 -17.10 -14.30 10.79
C LYS A 5 -15.77 -14.89 10.33
N ARG A 6 -15.74 -16.21 10.08
CA ARG A 6 -14.64 -16.88 9.37
C ARG A 6 -14.56 -16.28 7.96
N ILE A 7 -13.47 -15.59 7.67
CA ILE A 7 -13.14 -15.14 6.32
C ILE A 7 -12.85 -16.42 5.54
N LYS A 8 -13.73 -16.79 4.60
CA LYS A 8 -13.45 -17.88 3.67
C LYS A 8 -12.44 -17.35 2.64
N LEU A 9 -11.17 -17.63 2.89
CA LEU A 9 -10.12 -17.49 1.89
C LEU A 9 -10.26 -18.69 0.93
N ASP A 10 -10.23 -18.44 -0.38
CA ASP A 10 -10.14 -19.53 -1.36
C ASP A 10 -8.91 -20.40 -1.03
N PRO A 11 -8.97 -21.74 -1.18
CA PRO A 11 -7.89 -22.61 -0.74
C PRO A 11 -6.64 -22.33 -1.58
N VAL A 12 -5.76 -21.51 -1.02
CA VAL A 12 -4.39 -21.35 -1.49
C VAL A 12 -3.72 -22.72 -1.29
N PRO A 13 -3.00 -23.27 -2.28
CA PRO A 13 -2.30 -24.53 -2.08
C PRO A 13 -1.12 -24.29 -1.13
N PHE A 14 -1.35 -24.47 0.16
CA PHE A 14 -0.30 -24.41 1.18
C PHE A 14 0.62 -25.63 1.05
N ASN A 15 1.93 -25.41 1.14
CA ASN A 15 2.90 -26.49 1.24
C ASN A 15 2.85 -27.14 2.65
N GLU A 16 3.59 -28.24 2.88
CA GLU A 16 3.57 -28.96 4.16
C GLU A 16 4.08 -28.08 5.31
N GLU A 17 5.13 -27.29 5.10
CA GLU A 17 5.68 -26.36 6.10
C GLU A 17 4.68 -25.26 6.52
N GLU A 18 3.95 -24.68 5.56
CA GLU A 18 2.94 -23.66 5.83
C GLU A 18 1.75 -24.23 6.60
N LYS A 19 1.38 -25.50 6.36
CA LYS A 19 0.32 -26.18 7.12
C LYS A 19 0.74 -26.43 8.56
N ASP A 20 1.95 -26.95 8.76
CA ASP A 20 2.49 -27.20 10.10
C ASP A 20 2.58 -25.90 10.91
N MET A 21 3.00 -24.81 10.27
CA MET A 21 3.04 -23.49 10.89
C MET A 21 1.65 -22.96 11.28
N ILE A 22 0.62 -23.21 10.46
CA ILE A 22 -0.77 -22.84 10.78
C ILE A 22 -1.29 -23.66 11.96
N ASP A 23 -1.04 -24.97 11.97
CA ASP A 23 -1.49 -25.87 13.03
C ASP A 23 -0.85 -25.51 14.38
N ASP A 24 0.45 -25.20 14.40
CA ASP A 24 1.14 -24.74 15.60
C ASP A 24 0.65 -23.36 16.07
N PHE A 25 0.32 -22.49 15.13
CA PHE A 25 -0.28 -21.19 15.43
C PHE A 25 -1.69 -21.33 16.03
N GLU A 26 -2.53 -22.21 15.48
CA GLU A 26 -3.88 -22.48 16.01
C GLU A 26 -3.80 -23.11 17.41
N LYS A 27 -2.93 -24.11 17.62
CA LYS A 27 -2.69 -24.72 18.94
C LYS A 27 -2.22 -23.70 19.97
N GLY A 28 -1.26 -22.84 19.64
CA GLY A 28 -0.79 -21.80 20.56
C GLY A 28 -1.86 -20.75 20.90
N LEU A 29 -2.82 -20.52 20.01
CA LEU A 29 -3.96 -19.63 20.26
C LEU A 29 -4.99 -20.25 21.20
N ASP A 30 -5.22 -21.57 21.08
CA ASP A 30 -6.14 -22.34 21.91
C ASP A 30 -5.56 -22.64 23.29
N GLU A 31 -4.25 -22.87 23.39
CA GLU A 31 -3.50 -23.07 24.65
C GLU A 31 -3.31 -21.75 25.42
N GLY A 32 -3.61 -20.60 24.82
CA GLY A 32 -3.52 -19.28 25.44
C GLY A 32 -2.09 -18.74 25.58
N THR A 33 -1.10 -19.40 25.00
CA THR A 33 0.30 -18.93 24.92
C THR A 33 0.45 -17.80 23.89
N LEU A 34 -0.40 -17.76 22.86
CA LEU A 34 -0.51 -16.67 21.90
C LEU A 34 -1.67 -15.74 22.27
N VAL A 35 -1.34 -14.59 22.86
CA VAL A 35 -2.32 -13.53 23.14
C VAL A 35 -2.35 -12.56 21.97
N SER A 36 -3.51 -12.45 21.31
CA SER A 36 -3.71 -11.46 20.26
C SER A 36 -3.70 -10.04 20.85
N GLU A 37 -2.62 -9.30 20.61
CA GLU A 37 -2.52 -7.85 20.92
C GLU A 37 -3.38 -6.99 19.99
N LEU A 38 -4.02 -7.60 18.99
CA LEU A 38 -4.98 -6.99 18.07
C LEU A 38 -6.32 -6.72 18.78
N THR A 39 -6.26 -5.86 19.80
CA THR A 39 -7.42 -5.23 20.42
C THR A 39 -8.22 -4.46 19.36
N GLY A 40 -9.55 -4.35 19.55
CA GLY A 40 -10.43 -3.63 18.61
C GLY A 40 -9.95 -2.20 18.32
N GLU A 41 -9.37 -1.53 19.33
CA GLU A 41 -8.77 -0.21 19.19
C GLU A 41 -7.49 -0.23 18.34
N ARG A 42 -6.62 -1.22 18.52
CA ARG A 42 -5.38 -1.35 17.73
C ARG A 42 -5.71 -1.62 16.26
N ARG A 43 -6.71 -2.47 16.01
CA ARG A 43 -7.21 -2.71 14.65
C ARG A 43 -7.75 -1.42 14.02
N ALA A 44 -8.58 -0.67 14.75
CA ALA A 44 -9.12 0.60 14.26
C ALA A 44 -8.01 1.62 13.96
N LYS A 45 -6.97 1.70 14.79
CA LYS A 45 -5.79 2.56 14.55
C LYS A 45 -5.03 2.15 13.28
N ILE A 46 -4.72 0.86 13.13
CA ILE A 46 -4.02 0.35 11.94
C ILE A 46 -4.85 0.59 10.68
N GLU A 47 -6.16 0.35 10.75
CA GLU A 47 -7.07 0.60 9.63
C GLU A 47 -7.13 2.09 9.27
N ALA A 48 -7.21 2.97 10.27
CA ALA A 48 -7.19 4.41 10.06
C ALA A 48 -5.89 4.89 9.41
N SER A 49 -4.73 4.43 9.91
CA SER A 49 -3.42 4.75 9.32
C SER A 49 -3.32 4.23 7.88
N ALA A 50 -3.74 2.98 7.63
CA ALA A 50 -3.74 2.41 6.29
C ALA A 50 -4.62 3.23 5.33
N ARG A 51 -5.82 3.64 5.75
CA ARG A 51 -6.72 4.49 4.94
C ARG A 51 -6.08 5.83 4.56
N VAL A 52 -5.36 6.46 5.48
CA VAL A 52 -4.65 7.73 5.22
C VAL A 52 -3.51 7.54 4.22
N THR A 53 -2.72 6.48 4.36
CA THR A 53 -1.60 6.20 3.46
C THR A 53 -2.06 5.79 2.06
N MET A 54 -3.19 5.07 1.94
CA MET A 54 -3.69 4.64 0.63
C MET A 54 -4.21 5.79 -0.24
N ASN A 55 -4.73 6.86 0.36
CA ASN A 55 -5.23 8.01 -0.39
C ASN A 55 -4.82 9.32 0.32
N PRO A 56 -3.54 9.72 0.19
CA PRO A 56 -3.07 10.94 0.82
C PRO A 56 -3.87 12.15 0.29
N PRO A 57 -4.20 13.13 1.13
CA PRO A 57 -4.90 14.33 0.68
C PRO A 57 -4.10 15.04 -0.42
N LYS A 58 -4.75 15.32 -1.55
CA LYS A 58 -4.12 15.95 -2.72
C LYS A 58 -4.60 17.39 -2.85
N THR A 59 -3.66 18.32 -2.98
CA THR A 59 -3.96 19.73 -3.29
C THR A 59 -3.78 19.98 -4.78
N GLN A 60 -4.77 20.62 -5.40
CA GLN A 60 -4.69 21.03 -6.79
C GLN A 60 -3.81 22.27 -6.92
N ILE A 61 -2.89 22.27 -7.89
CA ILE A 61 -2.03 23.42 -8.21
C ILE A 61 -2.11 23.74 -9.70
N THR A 62 -2.04 25.02 -10.05
CA THR A 62 -1.99 25.50 -11.44
C THR A 62 -0.58 26.01 -11.74
N THR A 63 0.05 25.51 -12.79
CA THR A 63 1.39 25.95 -13.21
C THR A 63 1.49 25.95 -14.73
N ARG A 64 2.27 26.89 -15.29
CA ARG A 64 2.54 26.96 -16.73
C ARG A 64 3.79 26.14 -17.05
N LEU A 65 3.72 25.32 -18.10
CA LEU A 65 4.85 24.55 -18.63
C LEU A 65 5.07 24.89 -20.10
N ALA A 66 6.32 24.81 -20.56
CA ALA A 66 6.61 24.94 -21.98
C ALA A 66 5.91 23.82 -22.76
N LYS A 67 5.36 24.16 -23.93
CA LYS A 67 4.61 23.21 -24.78
C LYS A 67 5.45 21.98 -25.15
N ARG A 68 6.74 22.19 -25.40
CA ARG A 68 7.72 21.13 -25.71
C ARG A 68 7.88 20.14 -24.55
N ASP A 69 7.96 20.64 -23.32
CA ASP A 69 8.17 19.80 -22.14
C ASP A 69 6.91 19.03 -21.77
N LEU A 70 5.73 19.66 -21.88
CA LEU A 70 4.45 18.98 -21.70
C LEU A 70 4.28 17.82 -22.69
N SER A 71 4.67 18.01 -23.95
CA SER A 71 4.63 16.95 -24.98
C SER A 71 5.57 15.79 -24.64
N ARG A 72 6.79 16.08 -24.19
CA ARG A 72 7.77 15.07 -23.77
C ARG A 72 7.30 14.30 -22.55
N LEU A 73 6.74 14.98 -21.56
CA LEU A 73 6.17 14.37 -20.36
C LEU A 73 5.04 13.40 -20.70
N LYS A 74 4.10 13.83 -21.56
CA LYS A 74 3.00 12.96 -22.03
C LYS A 74 3.52 11.73 -22.77
N SER A 75 4.54 11.90 -23.62
CA SER A 75 5.15 10.79 -24.36
C SER A 75 5.78 9.77 -23.42
N ARG A 76 6.52 10.23 -22.39
CA ARG A 76 7.10 9.35 -21.37
C ARG A 76 6.04 8.65 -20.51
N ALA A 77 5.00 9.36 -20.12
CA ALA A 77 3.90 8.79 -19.35
C ALA A 77 3.18 7.68 -20.12
N LEU A 78 2.95 7.90 -21.42
CA LEU A 78 2.37 6.90 -22.33
C LEU A 78 3.26 5.66 -22.46
N ALA A 79 4.58 5.83 -22.57
CA ALA A 79 5.52 4.71 -22.60
C ALA A 79 5.51 3.88 -21.31
N LEU A 80 5.26 4.52 -20.17
CA LEU A 80 5.11 3.87 -18.85
C LEU A 80 3.69 3.34 -18.60
N GLY A 81 2.73 3.59 -19.50
CA GLY A 81 1.34 3.17 -19.33
C GLY A 81 0.59 3.91 -18.22
N ILE A 82 1.05 5.10 -17.80
CA ILE A 82 0.46 5.89 -16.71
C ILE A 82 -0.04 7.26 -17.18
N PRO A 83 -1.03 7.87 -16.50
CA PRO A 83 -1.41 9.25 -16.77
C PRO A 83 -0.25 10.23 -16.56
N TYR A 84 -0.15 11.25 -17.41
CA TYR A 84 0.94 12.24 -17.28
C TYR A 84 0.90 13.02 -15.97
N GLN A 85 -0.29 13.19 -15.38
CA GLN A 85 -0.46 13.79 -14.06
C GLN A 85 0.16 12.92 -12.96
N THR A 86 0.02 11.59 -13.08
CA THR A 86 0.63 10.63 -12.14
C THR A 86 2.14 10.68 -12.24
N LEU A 87 2.69 10.71 -13.46
CA LEU A 87 4.12 10.88 -13.67
C LEU A 87 4.62 12.20 -13.09
N LEU A 88 3.90 13.30 -13.32
CA LEU A 88 4.25 14.62 -12.77
C LEU A 88 4.29 14.60 -11.25
N ALA A 89 3.25 14.05 -10.61
CA ALA A 89 3.18 13.94 -9.15
C ALA A 89 4.32 13.07 -8.59
N SER A 90 4.64 11.96 -9.26
CA SER A 90 5.75 11.08 -8.87
C SER A 90 7.10 11.79 -8.95
N ILE A 91 7.33 12.61 -9.98
CA ILE A 91 8.58 13.37 -10.12
C ILE A 91 8.72 14.37 -8.96
N VAL A 92 7.65 15.10 -8.65
CA VAL A 92 7.65 16.06 -7.54
C VAL A 92 7.94 15.36 -6.21
N HIS A 93 7.30 14.22 -5.96
CA HIS A 93 7.51 13.43 -4.76
C HIS A 93 8.97 12.95 -4.64
N GLN A 94 9.50 12.31 -5.69
CA GLN A 94 10.89 11.82 -5.71
C GLN A 94 11.92 12.94 -5.57
N TYR A 95 11.62 14.12 -6.12
CA TYR A 95 12.47 15.30 -5.97
C TYR A 95 12.50 15.80 -4.52
N VAL A 96 11.34 15.90 -3.87
CA VAL A 96 11.25 16.32 -2.46
C VAL A 96 11.89 15.30 -1.52
N GLU A 97 11.80 14.01 -1.83
CA GLU A 97 12.44 12.94 -1.05
C GLU A 97 13.94 12.78 -1.34
N GLY A 98 14.51 13.56 -2.26
CA GLY A 98 15.93 13.51 -2.61
C GLY A 98 16.35 12.27 -3.42
N MET A 99 15.39 11.47 -3.89
CA MET A 99 15.66 10.30 -4.73
C MET A 99 15.95 10.65 -6.20
N LEU A 100 15.60 11.87 -6.62
CA LEU A 100 15.82 12.34 -7.98
C LEU A 100 17.15 13.11 -8.06
N VAL A 101 18.21 12.43 -8.51
CA VAL A 101 19.53 13.03 -8.70
C VAL A 101 19.60 13.75 -10.04
N GLU A 102 19.92 15.04 -10.04
CA GLU A 102 20.21 15.77 -11.26
C GLU A 102 21.47 15.20 -11.92
N LYS A 103 21.32 14.73 -13.17
CA LYS A 103 22.47 14.34 -13.98
C LYS A 103 23.19 15.62 -14.41
N LYS A 104 24.37 15.86 -13.82
CA LYS A 104 25.32 16.90 -14.27
C LYS A 104 25.85 16.60 -15.66
#